data_AF-A0A091HLU9-F1
#
_entry.id   AF-A0A091HLU9-F1
#
_cell.length_a   1.000
_cell.length_b   1.000
_cell.length_c   1.000
_cell.angle_alpha   90.00
_cell.angle_beta   90.00
_cell.angle_gamma   90.00
#
_symmetry.space_group_name_H-M   'P 1'
#
loop_
_entity.id
_entity.type
_entity.pdbx_description
1 polymer ?
#
loop_
_entity_poly.entity_id
_entity_poly.type
_entity_poly.pdbx_seq_one_letter_code
_entity_poly.pdbx_strand_id
1 'polypeptide(L)'
;LLALFQFLDCSTMKEWHDELLQLLTIYLWSESRVMRCLGLRGLVVLSRTPLMAKQMRLMPRWLVMLMQDAEADELRMTLELLLGVLQAAHTPMGIPTALQLAEMLLQLFDHDNDCVQQLSISLFSEVMVSVEKEAEEPLQALVQRSLLPLFFHLHDE
;
A
#
# COMPACT_ATOMS: atom_id res chain seq x y z
N LEU A 1 -15.40 -15.15 -7.48
CA LEU A 1 -15.10 -13.81 -6.92
C LEU A 1 -14.06 -13.06 -7.74
N LEU A 2 -12.85 -13.59 -7.99
CA LEU A 2 -11.86 -12.91 -8.87
C LEU A 2 -12.38 -12.58 -10.29
N ALA A 3 -13.21 -13.45 -10.87
CA ALA A 3 -13.87 -13.18 -12.15
C ALA A 3 -14.82 -11.96 -12.08
N LEU A 4 -15.54 -11.74 -10.97
CA LEU A 4 -16.42 -10.58 -10.81
C LEU A 4 -15.63 -9.26 -10.78
N PHE A 5 -14.43 -9.26 -10.19
CA PHE A 5 -13.58 -8.07 -10.13
C PHE A 5 -12.85 -7.76 -11.45
N GLN A 6 -12.50 -8.79 -12.24
CA GLN A 6 -11.93 -8.58 -13.59
C GLN A 6 -12.90 -7.95 -14.59
N PHE A 7 -14.21 -8.05 -14.36
CA PHE A 7 -15.23 -7.41 -15.20
C PHE A 7 -15.50 -5.93 -14.86
N LEU A 8 -14.81 -5.36 -13.87
CA LEU A 8 -15.02 -3.97 -13.42
C LEU A 8 -14.45 -2.90 -14.38
N ASP A 9 -13.69 -3.29 -15.40
CA ASP A 9 -13.30 -2.40 -16.51
C ASP A 9 -14.47 -2.10 -17.48
N CYS A 10 -15.64 -2.71 -17.26
CA CYS A 10 -16.81 -2.46 -18.08
C CYS A 10 -17.51 -1.15 -17.65
N SER A 11 -17.67 -0.22 -18.58
CA SER A 11 -18.26 1.12 -18.39
C SER A 11 -19.67 1.12 -17.78
N THR A 12 -20.36 -0.02 -17.74
CA THR A 12 -21.68 -0.22 -17.13
C THR A 12 -21.64 -0.31 -15.60
N MET A 13 -20.49 -0.62 -14.98
CA MET A 13 -20.39 -0.81 -13.52
C MET A 13 -20.03 0.46 -12.74
N LYS A 14 -20.09 1.63 -13.40
CA LYS A 14 -19.72 2.91 -12.76
C LYS A 14 -20.51 3.23 -11.50
N GLU A 15 -21.78 2.84 -11.49
CA GLU A 15 -22.74 3.10 -10.42
C GLU A 15 -22.45 2.30 -9.14
N TRP A 16 -21.83 1.12 -9.26
CA TRP A 16 -21.62 0.20 -8.14
C TRP A 16 -20.26 0.38 -7.47
N HIS A 17 -19.38 1.23 -7.99
CA HIS A 17 -18.03 1.38 -7.48
C HIS A 17 -17.98 1.79 -6.00
N ASP A 18 -18.79 2.78 -5.62
CA ASP A 18 -18.81 3.28 -4.24
C ASP A 18 -19.35 2.23 -3.28
N GLU A 19 -20.37 1.47 -3.69
CA GLU A 19 -20.98 0.41 -2.90
C GLU A 19 -20.06 -0.81 -2.76
N LEU A 20 -19.34 -1.17 -3.83
CA LEU A 20 -18.32 -2.20 -3.82
C LEU A 20 -17.14 -1.81 -2.94
N LEU A 21 -16.67 -0.56 -3.03
CA LEU A 21 -15.59 -0.06 -2.19
C LEU A 21 -16.01 -0.06 -0.71
N GLN A 22 -17.24 0.36 -0.40
CA GLN A 22 -17.79 0.28 0.95
C GLN A 22 -17.88 -1.17 1.45
N LEU A 23 -18.40 -2.10 0.65
CA LEU A 23 -18.53 -3.50 1.02
C LEU A 23 -17.16 -4.15 1.28
N LEU A 24 -16.20 -3.95 0.39
CA LEU A 24 -14.84 -4.46 0.55
C LEU A 24 -14.15 -3.84 1.77
N THR A 25 -14.42 -2.56 2.04
CA THR A 25 -13.95 -1.90 3.26
C THR A 25 -14.55 -2.55 4.48
N ILE A 26 -15.85 -2.90 4.50
CA ILE A 26 -16.47 -3.62 5.63
C ILE A 26 -15.79 -4.97 5.85
N TYR A 27 -15.47 -5.71 4.79
CA TYR A 27 -14.80 -7.02 4.89
C TYR A 27 -13.41 -6.92 5.51
N LEU A 28 -12.73 -5.79 5.31
CA LEU A 28 -11.45 -5.46 5.92
C LEU A 28 -11.48 -5.43 7.45
N TRP A 29 -12.63 -5.09 8.04
CA TRP A 29 -12.85 -5.03 9.49
C TRP A 29 -13.38 -6.32 10.09
N SER A 30 -13.50 -7.39 9.28
CA SER A 30 -14.00 -8.65 9.80
C SER A 30 -13.00 -9.29 10.76
N GLU A 31 -13.51 -9.87 11.85
CA GLU A 31 -12.72 -10.78 12.69
C GLU A 31 -12.28 -12.02 11.90
N SER A 32 -13.03 -12.40 10.86
CA SER A 32 -12.69 -13.49 9.97
C SER A 32 -11.55 -13.09 9.04
N ARG A 33 -10.40 -13.74 9.23
CA ARG A 33 -9.23 -13.64 8.33
C ARG A 33 -9.60 -13.87 6.87
N VAL A 34 -10.46 -14.86 6.60
CA VAL A 34 -10.91 -15.15 5.23
C VAL A 34 -11.60 -13.94 4.60
N MET A 35 -12.46 -13.27 5.37
CA MET A 35 -13.18 -12.08 4.90
C MET A 35 -12.23 -10.90 4.70
N ARG A 36 -11.29 -10.66 5.63
CA ARG A 36 -10.25 -9.63 5.44
C ARG A 36 -9.44 -9.85 4.19
N CYS A 37 -8.94 -11.08 3.98
CA CYS A 37 -8.20 -11.45 2.77
C CYS A 37 -9.03 -11.25 1.50
N LEU A 38 -10.33 -11.58 1.52
CA LEU A 38 -11.22 -11.34 0.39
C LEU A 38 -11.40 -9.85 0.10
N GLY A 39 -11.59 -9.04 1.15
CA GLY A 39 -11.64 -7.58 1.06
C GLY A 39 -10.37 -7.02 0.43
N LEU A 40 -9.20 -7.38 0.97
CA LEU A 40 -7.89 -6.98 0.46
C LEU A 40 -7.71 -7.36 -1.02
N ARG A 41 -8.02 -8.60 -1.41
CA ARG A 41 -7.89 -9.04 -2.81
C ARG A 41 -8.76 -8.23 -3.76
N GLY A 42 -10.00 -7.92 -3.38
CA GLY A 42 -10.87 -7.05 -4.18
C GLY A 42 -10.29 -5.64 -4.32
N LEU A 43 -9.81 -5.08 -3.21
CA LEU A 43 -9.22 -3.75 -3.15
C LEU A 43 -7.93 -3.62 -3.99
N VAL A 44 -7.05 -4.64 -3.99
CA VAL A 44 -5.83 -4.66 -4.83
C VAL A 44 -6.17 -4.60 -6.32
N VAL A 45 -7.25 -5.26 -6.74
CA VAL A 45 -7.69 -5.19 -8.15
C VAL A 45 -8.22 -3.79 -8.47
N LEU A 46 -9.00 -3.20 -7.56
CA LEU A 46 -9.60 -1.89 -7.74
C LEU A 46 -8.58 -0.74 -7.73
N SER A 47 -7.52 -0.82 -6.93
CA SER A 47 -6.52 0.26 -6.78
C SER A 47 -5.77 0.60 -8.06
N ARG A 48 -5.80 -0.30 -9.06
CA ARG A 48 -5.22 -0.06 -10.39
C ARG A 48 -6.03 0.93 -11.23
N THR A 49 -7.24 1.27 -10.80
CA THR A 49 -8.07 2.28 -11.48
C THR A 49 -7.88 3.66 -10.82
N PRO A 50 -7.66 4.74 -11.59
CA PRO A 50 -7.37 6.07 -11.03
C PRO A 50 -8.49 6.61 -10.11
N LEU A 51 -9.75 6.29 -10.43
CA LEU A 51 -10.91 6.70 -9.65
C LEU A 51 -10.89 6.05 -8.24
N MET A 52 -10.66 4.74 -8.19
CA MET A 52 -10.62 4.00 -6.91
C MET A 52 -9.38 4.35 -6.12
N ALA A 53 -8.20 4.46 -6.76
CA ALA A 53 -6.98 4.88 -6.08
C ALA A 53 -7.14 6.20 -5.33
N LYS A 54 -7.81 7.18 -5.96
CA LYS A 54 -8.10 8.47 -5.32
C LYS A 54 -8.98 8.34 -4.08
N GLN A 55 -10.05 7.53 -4.13
CA GLN A 55 -10.92 7.30 -2.97
C GLN A 55 -10.19 6.54 -1.86
N MET A 56 -9.40 5.53 -2.23
CA MET A 56 -8.67 4.68 -1.29
C MET A 56 -7.56 5.43 -0.55
N ARG A 57 -6.90 6.37 -1.23
CA ARG A 57 -5.89 7.23 -0.62
C ARG A 57 -6.42 8.02 0.59
N LEU A 58 -7.69 8.42 0.56
CA LEU A 58 -8.31 9.19 1.64
C LEU A 58 -8.61 8.34 2.89
N MET A 59 -8.37 7.03 2.86
CA MET A 59 -8.61 6.15 3.99
C MET A 59 -7.39 6.16 4.94
N PRO A 60 -7.42 6.74 6.14
CA PRO A 60 -6.27 6.70 7.05
C PRO A 60 -5.97 5.28 7.59
N ARG A 61 -6.86 4.34 7.31
CA ARG A 61 -6.99 3.06 8.00
C ARG A 61 -6.17 1.93 7.37
N TRP A 62 -5.62 2.11 6.16
CA TRP A 62 -4.71 1.11 5.58
C TRP A 62 -3.36 1.05 6.31
N LEU A 63 -2.92 2.17 6.89
CA LEU A 63 -1.77 2.21 7.79
C LEU A 63 -1.98 1.29 9.01
N VAL A 64 -3.21 1.19 9.54
CA VAL A 64 -3.49 0.34 10.71
C VAL A 64 -3.28 -1.16 10.40
N MET A 65 -3.53 -1.63 9.18
CA MET A 65 -3.30 -3.02 8.81
C MET A 65 -1.82 -3.40 8.73
N LEU A 66 -0.95 -2.45 8.34
CA LEU A 66 0.50 -2.65 8.40
C LEU A 66 1.04 -2.70 9.83
N MET A 67 0.28 -2.20 10.82
CA MET A 67 0.70 -2.10 12.23
C MET A 67 0.20 -3.24 13.13
N GLN A 68 -0.67 -4.13 12.64
CA GLN A 68 -1.23 -5.23 13.44
C GLN A 68 -0.70 -6.57 12.97
N ASP A 69 -0.86 -7.59 13.82
CA ASP A 69 -0.40 -9.01 13.75
C ASP A 69 -0.85 -9.75 12.47
N ALA A 70 -0.45 -9.20 11.32
CA ALA A 70 -0.83 -9.60 9.99
C ALA A 70 0.15 -10.65 9.50
N GLU A 71 -0.41 -11.77 9.05
CA GLU A 71 0.36 -12.84 8.43
C GLU A 71 1.00 -12.34 7.13
N ALA A 72 2.09 -12.99 6.69
CA ALA A 72 2.85 -12.57 5.51
C ALA A 72 1.98 -12.36 4.25
N ASP A 73 0.94 -13.17 4.05
CA ASP A 73 -0.01 -12.99 2.95
C ASP A 73 -0.87 -11.72 3.07
N GLU A 74 -1.33 -11.37 4.28
CA GLU A 74 -2.10 -10.15 4.53
C GLU A 74 -1.20 -8.91 4.35
N LEU A 75 0.04 -8.97 4.85
CA LEU A 75 1.06 -7.94 4.64
C LEU A 75 1.35 -7.74 3.16
N ARG A 76 1.59 -8.82 2.42
CA ARG A 76 1.83 -8.78 0.97
C ARG A 76 0.69 -8.08 0.23
N MET A 77 -0.55 -8.50 0.47
CA MET A 77 -1.72 -7.88 -0.20
C MET A 77 -1.91 -6.41 0.19
N THR A 78 -1.60 -6.07 1.45
CA THR A 78 -1.64 -4.67 1.91
C THR A 78 -0.59 -3.84 1.20
N LEU A 79 0.65 -4.31 1.09
CA LEU A 79 1.73 -3.62 0.37
C LEU A 79 1.41 -3.45 -1.12
N GLU A 80 0.93 -4.51 -1.78
CA GLU A 80 0.48 -4.46 -3.18
C GLU A 80 -0.63 -3.41 -3.37
N LEU A 81 -1.57 -3.36 -2.43
CA LEU A 81 -2.66 -2.41 -2.48
C LEU A 81 -2.14 -0.96 -2.44
N LEU A 82 -1.25 -0.67 -1.49
CA LEU A 82 -0.69 0.66 -1.31
C LEU A 82 0.16 1.12 -2.47
N LEU A 83 0.96 0.21 -3.02
CA LEU A 83 1.75 0.49 -4.20
C LEU A 83 0.85 0.89 -5.37
N GLY A 84 -0.24 0.13 -5.61
CA GLY A 84 -1.22 0.47 -6.64
C GLY A 84 -1.89 1.84 -6.39
N VAL A 85 -2.28 2.12 -5.14
CA VAL A 85 -2.89 3.40 -4.76
C VAL A 85 -1.95 4.58 -5.00
N LEU A 86 -0.67 4.45 -4.65
CA LEU A 86 0.33 5.51 -4.85
C LEU A 86 0.65 5.74 -6.33
N GLN A 87 0.87 4.67 -7.10
CA GLN A 87 1.18 4.75 -8.53
C GLN A 87 0.04 5.36 -9.36
N ALA A 88 -1.20 5.12 -8.95
CA ALA A 88 -2.37 5.72 -9.60
C ALA A 88 -2.73 7.12 -9.05
N ALA A 89 -2.02 7.61 -8.03
CA ALA A 89 -2.27 8.91 -7.45
C ALA A 89 -1.57 10.02 -8.25
N HIS A 90 -2.33 11.03 -8.67
CA HIS A 90 -1.78 12.18 -9.43
C HIS A 90 -1.46 13.40 -8.56
N THR A 91 -1.70 13.32 -7.25
CA THR A 91 -1.45 14.42 -6.31
C THR A 91 -0.31 14.06 -5.36
N PRO A 92 0.52 15.00 -4.94
CA PRO A 92 1.63 14.69 -4.03
C PRO A 92 1.13 14.35 -2.62
N MET A 93 1.78 13.39 -1.96
CA MET A 93 1.51 12.96 -0.59
C MET A 93 2.01 13.99 0.42
N GLY A 94 1.21 14.24 1.46
CA GLY A 94 1.63 15.09 2.55
C GLY A 94 2.78 14.48 3.35
N ILE A 95 3.76 15.30 3.70
CA ILE A 95 4.99 14.90 4.41
C ILE A 95 4.71 14.05 5.66
N PRO A 96 3.76 14.39 6.55
CA PRO A 96 3.55 13.60 7.77
C PRO A 96 3.12 12.16 7.48
N THR A 97 2.26 11.97 6.47
CA THR A 97 1.79 10.65 6.05
C THR A 97 2.91 9.86 5.36
N ALA A 98 3.71 10.53 4.53
CA ALA A 98 4.85 9.91 3.86
C ALA A 98 5.89 9.42 4.87
N LEU A 99 6.24 10.24 5.86
CA LEU A 99 7.19 9.86 6.92
C LEU A 99 6.67 8.67 7.74
N GLN A 100 5.41 8.72 8.19
CA GLN A 100 4.82 7.63 8.96
C GLN A 100 4.82 6.31 8.18
N LEU A 101 4.44 6.35 6.90
CA LEU A 101 4.46 5.18 6.05
C LEU A 101 5.90 4.69 5.82
N ALA A 102 6.83 5.60 5.56
CA ALA A 102 8.23 5.26 5.37
C ALA A 102 8.79 4.52 6.59
N GLU A 103 8.61 5.04 7.81
CA GLU A 103 9.07 4.42 9.05
C GLU A 103 8.52 3.00 9.25
N MET A 104 7.25 2.78 8.91
CA MET A 104 6.64 1.45 9.00
C MET A 104 7.24 0.47 7.98
N LEU A 105 7.50 0.93 6.76
CA LEU A 105 8.08 0.08 5.72
C LEU A 105 9.51 -0.35 6.05
N LEU A 106 10.27 0.51 6.74
CA LEU A 106 11.61 0.16 7.21
C LEU A 106 11.63 -1.08 8.10
N GLN A 107 10.60 -1.27 8.92
CA GLN A 107 10.50 -2.45 9.79
C GLN A 107 10.28 -3.75 9.00
N LEU A 108 9.88 -3.65 7.73
CA LEU A 108 9.62 -4.78 6.84
C LEU A 108 10.79 -5.06 5.89
N PHE A 109 11.90 -4.35 6.01
CA PHE A 109 13.07 -4.52 5.15
C PHE A 109 13.87 -5.79 5.46
N ASP A 110 13.79 -6.30 6.70
CA ASP A 110 14.45 -7.55 7.12
C ASP A 110 13.42 -8.67 7.39
N HIS A 111 12.25 -8.60 6.75
CA HIS A 111 11.19 -9.58 6.95
C HIS A 111 11.56 -10.92 6.29
N ASP A 112 11.34 -12.05 6.99
CA ASP A 112 11.64 -13.43 6.55
C ASP A 112 10.95 -13.89 5.24
N ASN A 113 10.09 -13.05 4.66
CA ASN A 113 9.34 -13.35 3.45
C ASN A 113 9.81 -12.42 2.35
N ASP A 114 10.52 -12.97 1.37
CA ASP A 114 11.13 -12.22 0.27
C ASP A 114 10.12 -11.33 -0.48
N CYS A 115 8.88 -11.79 -0.64
CA CYS A 115 7.85 -10.98 -1.32
C CYS A 115 7.47 -9.75 -0.49
N VAL A 116 7.29 -9.91 0.83
CA VAL A 116 6.99 -8.80 1.74
C VAL A 116 8.16 -7.81 1.78
N GLN A 117 9.39 -8.31 1.86
CA GLN A 117 10.61 -7.50 1.81
C GLN A 117 10.72 -6.70 0.50
N GLN A 118 10.60 -7.35 -0.65
CA GLN A 118 10.73 -6.68 -1.94
C GLN A 118 9.64 -5.62 -2.17
N LEU A 119 8.41 -5.94 -1.76
CA LEU A 119 7.29 -5.00 -1.87
C LEU A 119 7.45 -3.81 -0.93
N SER A 120 7.96 -4.00 0.30
CA SER A 120 8.18 -2.91 1.23
C SER A 120 9.24 -1.93 0.72
N ILE A 121 10.34 -2.43 0.15
CA ILE A 121 11.40 -1.62 -0.47
C ILE A 121 10.86 -0.87 -1.70
N SER A 122 10.10 -1.55 -2.55
CA SER A 122 9.48 -0.95 -3.74
C SER A 122 8.51 0.18 -3.35
N LEU A 123 7.67 -0.09 -2.35
CA LEU A 123 6.72 0.89 -1.84
C LEU A 123 7.41 2.07 -1.16
N PHE A 124 8.50 1.83 -0.42
CA PHE A 124 9.29 2.90 0.18
C PHE A 124 9.82 3.87 -0.88
N SER A 125 10.34 3.33 -1.99
CA SER A 125 10.80 4.12 -3.13
C SER A 125 9.66 4.95 -3.74
N GLU A 126 8.47 4.34 -3.90
CA GLU A 126 7.26 5.04 -4.39
C GLU A 126 6.85 6.19 -3.46
N VAL A 127 6.94 6.00 -2.14
CA VAL A 127 6.66 7.06 -1.16
C VAL A 127 7.62 8.24 -1.34
N MET A 128 8.91 7.98 -1.55
CA MET A 128 9.90 9.05 -1.73
C MET A 128 9.61 9.91 -2.96
N VAL A 129 9.17 9.31 -4.07
CA VAL A 129 8.84 10.05 -5.30
C VAL A 129 7.45 10.68 -5.27
N SER A 130 6.58 10.23 -4.37
CA SER A 130 5.20 10.71 -4.25
C SER A 130 5.06 12.00 -3.45
N VAL A 131 6.12 12.55 -2.86
CA VAL A 131 6.07 13.76 -2.02
C VAL A 131 6.42 15.02 -2.83
N GLU A 132 5.95 16.20 -2.41
CA GLU A 132 6.32 17.47 -3.07
C GLU A 132 7.83 17.69 -3.04
N LYS A 133 8.42 18.17 -4.14
CA LYS A 133 9.87 18.43 -4.26
C LYS A 133 10.42 19.40 -3.23
N GLU A 134 9.59 20.29 -2.70
CA GLU A 134 9.96 21.27 -1.67
C GLU A 134 10.07 20.65 -0.27
N ALA A 135 9.78 19.35 -0.14
CA ALA A 135 9.76 18.60 1.11
C ALA A 135 10.84 17.49 1.21
N GLU A 136 11.91 17.59 0.40
CA GLU A 136 12.97 16.58 0.32
C GLU A 136 13.81 16.42 1.59
N GLU A 137 14.10 17.50 2.34
CA GLU A 137 15.02 17.50 3.50
C GLU A 137 14.70 16.42 4.58
N PRO A 138 13.48 16.36 5.17
CA PRO A 138 13.17 15.37 6.20
C PRO A 138 13.15 13.93 5.68
N LEU A 139 12.79 13.72 4.41
CA LEU A 139 12.79 12.40 3.77
C LEU A 139 14.20 11.94 3.40
N GLN A 140 15.08 12.86 3.02
CA GLN A 140 16.47 12.57 2.70
C GLN A 140 17.24 12.08 3.92
N ALA A 141 17.02 12.67 5.11
CA ALA A 141 17.58 12.18 6.36
C ALA A 141 17.09 10.77 6.71
N LEU A 142 15.83 10.46 6.39
CA LEU A 142 15.24 9.13 6.61
C LEU A 142 15.85 8.10 5.66
N VAL A 143 15.97 8.42 4.36
CA VAL A 143 16.67 7.61 3.34
C VAL A 143 18.11 7.30 3.77
N GLN A 144 18.85 8.31 4.25
CA GLN A 144 20.23 8.11 4.71
C GLN A 144 20.32 7.20 5.94
N ARG A 145 19.32 7.20 6.82
CA ARG A 145 19.29 6.29 7.97
C ARG A 145 18.91 4.86 7.60
N SER A 146 18.20 4.66 6.50
CA SER A 146 17.52 3.40 6.21
C SER A 146 18.05 2.62 5.03
N LEU A 147 18.33 3.29 3.89
CA LEU A 147 18.80 2.61 2.69
C LEU A 147 20.33 2.45 2.66
N LEU A 148 21.08 3.32 3.34
CA LEU A 148 22.55 3.21 3.43
C LEU A 148 22.99 1.92 4.14
N PRO A 149 22.43 1.53 5.30
CA PRO A 149 22.76 0.27 5.96
C PRO A 149 22.41 -0.96 5.10
N LEU A 150 21.25 -0.97 4.44
CA LEU A 150 20.86 -2.04 3.52
C LEU A 150 21.80 -2.16 2.32
N PHE A 151 22.20 -1.01 1.75
CA PHE A 151 23.14 -0.99 0.63
C PHE A 151 24.49 -1.61 1.00
N PHE A 152 25.00 -1.31 2.20
CA PHE A 152 26.23 -1.92 2.70
C PHE A 152 26.04 -3.41 3.01
N HIS A 153 24.91 -3.81 3.60
CA HIS A 153 24.63 -5.22 3.87
C HIS A 153 24.59 -6.08 2.59
N LEU A 154 24.09 -5.52 1.49
CA LEU A 154 24.07 -6.18 0.17
C LEU A 154 25.44 -6.26 -0.53
N HIS A 155 26.46 -5.54 -0.05
CA HIS A 155 27.81 -5.50 -0.64
C HIS A 155 28.89 -6.15 0.25
N ASP A 156 28.52 -6.62 1.44
CA ASP A 156 29.42 -7.31 2.38
C ASP A 156 29.41 -8.85 2.24
N GLU A 157 28.78 -9.41 1.19
CA GLU A 157 28.87 -10.83 0.80
C GLU A 157 29.90 -11.11 -0.30
#